data_AF-A0A954IDT6-F1
#
_entry.id   AF-A0A954IDT6-F1
#
_cell.length_a   1.000
_cell.length_b   1.000
_cell.length_c   1.000
_cell.angle_alpha   90.00
_cell.angle_beta   90.00
_cell.angle_gamma   90.00
#
_symmetry.space_group_name_H-M   'P 1'
#
loop_
_entity.id
_entity.type
_entity.pdbx_description
1 polymer ?
#
loop_
_entity_poly.entity_id
_entity_poly.type
_entity_poly.pdbx_seq_one_letter_code
_entity_poly.pdbx_strand_id
1 'polypeptide(L)'
;MLKQFDTGRSTDRLLRASHSLQALLLARRNAQGWWEGHLSTSPLSTATATFALMQAVRRLPDGDQSRQFLSTARRGLDWLIQHQNQDGGWGDTLLSLSNISTTMLVHATLHLELQANVCGAEQTRLLEVVERAKAFIADAGGVPALIARYGQDRTFSVPILTQCAL
;
A
#
# COMPACT_ATOMS: atom_id res chain seq x y z
N MET A 1 -18.93 -42.79 -17.43
CA MET A 1 -20.17 -41.98 -17.48
C MET A 1 -19.77 -40.52 -17.63
N LEU A 2 -19.74 -39.99 -18.85
CA LEU A 2 -19.35 -38.60 -19.14
C LEU A 2 -20.51 -37.67 -18.78
N LYS A 3 -20.28 -36.69 -17.90
CA LYS A 3 -21.25 -35.62 -17.64
C LYS A 3 -21.44 -34.83 -18.93
N GLN A 4 -22.61 -34.93 -19.56
CA GLN A 4 -23.03 -34.02 -20.60
C GLN A 4 -23.14 -32.62 -19.98
N PHE A 5 -22.25 -31.71 -20.37
CA PHE A 5 -22.41 -30.30 -20.04
C PHE A 5 -23.49 -29.73 -20.97
N ASP A 6 -24.56 -29.20 -20.39
CA ASP A 6 -25.61 -28.48 -21.12
C ASP A 6 -25.04 -27.15 -21.64
N THR A 7 -24.50 -27.19 -22.85
CA THR A 7 -23.83 -26.07 -23.51
C THR A 7 -24.81 -24.94 -23.86
N GLY A 8 -26.07 -25.24 -24.11
CA GLY A 8 -27.12 -24.26 -24.46
C GLY A 8 -27.48 -23.33 -23.30
N ARG A 9 -27.71 -23.88 -22.09
CA ARG A 9 -27.94 -23.06 -20.88
C ARG A 9 -26.73 -22.20 -20.50
N SER A 10 -25.52 -22.65 -20.83
CA SER A 10 -24.29 -21.91 -20.56
C SER A 10 -24.16 -20.67 -21.44
N THR A 11 -24.47 -20.78 -22.73
CA THR A 11 -24.38 -19.66 -23.69
C THR A 11 -25.38 -18.55 -23.39
N ASP A 12 -26.63 -18.89 -23.14
CA ASP A 12 -27.67 -17.89 -22.81
C ASP A 12 -27.35 -17.12 -21.51
N ARG A 13 -26.75 -17.80 -20.53
CA ARG A 13 -26.32 -17.17 -19.29
C ARG A 13 -25.17 -16.19 -19.52
N LEU A 14 -24.21 -16.54 -20.37
CA LEU A 14 -23.09 -15.67 -20.74
C LEU A 14 -23.56 -14.44 -21.52
N LEU A 15 -24.50 -14.61 -22.46
CA LEU A 15 -25.07 -13.49 -23.22
C LEU A 15 -25.83 -12.52 -22.32
N ARG A 16 -26.65 -13.03 -21.39
CA ARG A 16 -27.32 -12.18 -20.40
C ARG A 16 -26.31 -11.43 -19.52
N ALA A 17 -25.29 -12.11 -19.03
CA ALA A 17 -24.24 -11.48 -18.22
C ALA A 17 -23.50 -10.39 -19.02
N SER A 18 -23.20 -10.64 -20.29
CA SER A 18 -22.57 -9.67 -21.19
C SER A 18 -23.43 -8.43 -21.39
N HIS A 19 -24.72 -8.59 -21.68
CA HIS A 19 -25.65 -7.46 -21.84
C HIS A 19 -25.79 -6.65 -20.54
N SER A 20 -25.92 -7.32 -19.40
CA SER A 20 -25.99 -6.65 -18.10
C SER A 20 -24.71 -5.88 -17.79
N LEU A 21 -23.54 -6.46 -18.04
CA LEU A 21 -22.26 -5.80 -17.80
C LEU A 21 -22.05 -4.62 -18.75
N GLN A 22 -22.42 -4.75 -20.02
CA GLN A 22 -22.34 -3.67 -21.00
C GLN A 22 -23.23 -2.49 -20.59
N ALA A 23 -24.47 -2.75 -20.19
CA ALA A 23 -25.38 -1.72 -19.70
C ALA A 23 -24.82 -1.04 -18.44
N LEU A 24 -24.27 -1.81 -17.50
CA LEU A 24 -23.66 -1.29 -16.27
C LEU A 24 -22.44 -0.43 -16.57
N LEU A 25 -21.54 -0.87 -17.45
CA LEU A 25 -20.36 -0.10 -17.83
C LEU A 25 -20.77 1.18 -18.55
N LEU A 26 -21.68 1.14 -19.53
CA LEU A 26 -22.13 2.35 -20.24
C LEU A 26 -22.81 3.36 -19.30
N ALA A 27 -23.54 2.90 -18.29
CA ALA A 27 -24.13 3.76 -17.27
C ALA A 27 -23.09 4.43 -16.34
N ARG A 28 -21.86 3.92 -16.28
CA ARG A 28 -20.74 4.50 -15.50
C ARG A 28 -19.90 5.49 -16.30
N ARG A 29 -20.18 5.69 -17.59
CA ARG A 29 -19.55 6.72 -18.40
C ARG A 29 -20.04 8.09 -17.96
N ASN A 30 -19.15 9.04 -17.70
CA ASN A 30 -19.53 10.38 -17.30
C ASN A 30 -20.14 11.18 -18.48
N ALA A 31 -20.69 12.35 -18.19
CA ALA A 31 -21.37 13.21 -19.15
C ALA A 31 -20.46 13.64 -20.33
N GLN A 32 -19.14 13.65 -20.11
CA GLN A 32 -18.15 14.05 -21.09
C GLN A 32 -17.65 12.87 -21.96
N GLY A 33 -18.11 11.64 -21.69
CA GLY A 33 -17.91 10.49 -22.56
C GLY A 33 -16.74 9.57 -22.19
N TRP A 34 -16.16 9.69 -20.99
CA TRP A 34 -15.11 8.77 -20.50
C TRP A 34 -15.50 8.12 -19.17
N TRP A 35 -14.68 7.17 -18.70
CA TRP A 35 -14.84 6.51 -17.40
C TRP A 35 -13.80 7.03 -16.42
N GLU A 36 -14.25 7.37 -15.23
CA GLU A 36 -13.37 7.71 -14.12
C GLU A 36 -13.10 6.46 -13.27
N GLY A 37 -11.83 6.10 -13.17
CA GLY A 37 -11.33 5.05 -12.29
C GLY A 37 -10.60 5.65 -11.10
N HIS A 38 -10.58 4.91 -9.99
CA HIS A 38 -9.73 5.22 -8.85
C HIS A 38 -8.68 4.11 -8.74
N LEU A 39 -7.44 4.49 -8.46
CA LEU A 39 -6.43 3.52 -8.07
C LEU A 39 -6.80 2.91 -6.71
N SER A 40 -6.45 1.64 -6.51
CA SER A 40 -6.63 0.98 -5.22
C SER A 40 -5.85 1.70 -4.13
N THR A 41 -6.43 1.76 -2.93
CA THR A 41 -5.71 2.22 -1.74
C THR A 41 -4.52 1.30 -1.49
N SER A 42 -3.33 1.89 -1.32
CA SER A 42 -2.07 1.16 -1.29
C SER A 42 -1.20 1.58 -0.11
N PRO A 43 -0.85 0.66 0.80
CA PRO A 43 0.14 0.93 1.85
C PRO A 43 1.50 1.36 1.30
N LEU A 44 1.89 0.87 0.12
CA LEU A 44 3.15 1.25 -0.53
C LEU A 44 3.18 2.75 -0.84
N SER A 45 2.18 3.25 -1.56
CA SER A 45 2.17 4.68 -1.94
C SER A 45 1.94 5.59 -0.74
N THR A 46 1.09 5.17 0.21
CA THR A 46 0.88 5.90 1.47
C THR A 46 2.19 6.00 2.27
N ALA A 47 2.96 4.91 2.39
CA ALA A 47 4.23 4.92 3.12
C ALA A 47 5.27 5.84 2.48
N THR A 48 5.45 5.78 1.16
CA THR A 48 6.39 6.64 0.43
C THR A 48 6.02 8.12 0.56
N ALA A 49 4.74 8.47 0.37
CA ALA A 49 4.28 9.85 0.51
C ALA A 49 4.43 10.35 1.95
N THR A 50 4.05 9.53 2.92
CA THR A 50 4.15 9.86 4.35
C THR A 50 5.60 10.08 4.77
N PHE A 51 6.52 9.20 4.36
CA PHE A 51 7.95 9.33 4.62
C PHE A 51 8.51 10.65 4.07
N ALA A 52 8.20 10.96 2.81
CA ALA A 52 8.66 12.18 2.16
C ALA A 52 8.13 13.44 2.89
N LEU A 53 6.86 13.45 3.29
CA LEU A 53 6.26 14.55 4.05
C LEU A 53 6.91 14.71 5.42
N MET A 54 7.16 13.61 6.16
CA MET A 54 7.87 13.67 7.44
C MET A 54 9.29 14.22 7.28
N GLN A 55 10.01 13.79 6.25
CA GLN A 55 11.34 14.32 5.92
C GLN A 55 11.31 15.81 5.57
N ALA A 56 10.26 16.28 4.89
CA ALA A 56 10.07 17.70 4.57
C ALA A 56 9.76 18.51 5.84
N VAL A 57 8.84 18.04 6.70
CA VAL A 57 8.49 18.68 7.98
C VAL A 57 9.73 18.90 8.85
N ARG A 58 10.63 17.91 8.91
CA ARG A 58 11.90 18.01 9.67
C ARG A 58 12.86 19.10 9.17
N ARG A 59 12.68 19.58 7.94
CA ARG A 59 13.61 20.51 7.27
C ARG A 59 13.01 21.89 7.01
N LEU A 60 11.68 21.97 6.89
CA LEU A 60 10.98 23.21 6.66
C LEU A 60 10.90 24.03 7.96
N PRO A 61 11.00 25.36 7.89
CA PRO A 61 10.69 26.22 9.03
C PRO A 61 9.22 26.08 9.41
N ASP A 62 8.90 26.40 10.66
CA ASP A 62 7.53 26.44 11.13
C ASP A 62 6.70 27.44 10.33
N GLY A 63 5.59 26.97 9.77
CA GLY A 63 4.72 27.73 8.87
C GLY A 63 3.55 26.91 8.37
N ASP A 64 2.66 27.54 7.59
CA ASP A 64 1.42 26.90 7.12
C ASP A 64 1.69 25.63 6.30
N GLN A 65 2.70 25.67 5.43
CA GLN A 65 3.08 24.51 4.62
C GLN A 65 3.58 23.34 5.49
N SER A 66 4.47 23.61 6.46
CA SER A 66 4.97 22.58 7.39
C SER A 66 3.83 21.98 8.21
N ARG A 67 2.89 22.82 8.70
CA ARG A 67 1.68 22.34 9.41
C ARG A 67 0.77 21.48 8.53
N GLN A 68 0.57 21.84 7.27
CA GLN A 68 -0.22 21.06 6.32
C GLN A 68 0.41 19.69 6.03
N PHE A 69 1.73 19.67 5.84
CA PHE A 69 2.49 18.43 5.63
C PHE A 69 2.46 17.55 6.88
N LEU A 70 2.65 18.12 8.06
CA LEU A 70 2.54 17.42 9.34
C LEU A 70 1.16 16.79 9.52
N SER A 71 0.08 17.54 9.26
CA SER A 71 -1.29 17.02 9.33
C SER A 71 -1.51 15.85 8.34
N THR A 72 -0.97 15.96 7.12
CA THR A 72 -1.11 14.91 6.10
C THR A 72 -0.28 13.68 6.44
N ALA A 73 0.95 13.86 6.90
CA ALA A 73 1.83 12.78 7.34
C ALA A 73 1.22 12.01 8.53
N ARG A 74 0.67 12.72 9.52
CA ARG A 74 0.00 12.09 10.67
C ARG A 74 -1.14 11.17 10.24
N ARG A 75 -2.02 11.64 9.34
CA ARG A 75 -3.10 10.80 8.80
C ARG A 75 -2.58 9.58 8.04
N GLY A 76 -1.49 9.73 7.30
CA GLY A 76 -0.83 8.63 6.60
C GLY A 76 -0.28 7.58 7.57
N LEU A 77 0.43 8.01 8.62
CA LEU A 77 0.94 7.14 9.68
C LEU A 77 -0.18 6.39 10.39
N ASP A 78 -1.21 7.11 10.85
CA ASP A 78 -2.35 6.51 11.56
C ASP A 78 -3.03 5.45 10.69
N TRP A 79 -3.19 5.74 9.40
CA TRP A 79 -3.76 4.80 8.45
C TRP A 79 -2.87 3.56 8.28
N LEU A 80 -1.54 3.71 8.16
CA LEU A 80 -0.62 2.58 8.04
C LEU A 80 -0.67 1.67 9.28
N ILE A 81 -0.68 2.27 10.47
CA ILE A 81 -0.79 1.56 11.77
C ILE A 81 -2.08 0.75 11.86
N GLN A 82 -3.19 1.29 11.33
CA GLN A 82 -4.50 0.63 11.37
C GLN A 82 -4.64 -0.54 10.38
N HIS A 83 -3.84 -0.57 9.32
CA HIS A 83 -4.00 -1.53 8.21
C HIS A 83 -2.87 -2.54 8.10
N GLN A 84 -2.17 -2.84 9.21
CA GLN A 84 -1.22 -3.97 9.27
C GLN A 84 -1.98 -5.30 9.15
N ASN A 85 -1.48 -6.22 8.34
CA ASN A 85 -2.03 -7.57 8.23
C ASN A 85 -1.76 -8.38 9.51
N GLN A 86 -2.50 -9.48 9.68
CA GLN A 86 -2.39 -10.36 10.85
C GLN A 86 -0.98 -10.96 11.04
N ASP A 87 -0.23 -11.11 9.95
CA ASP A 87 1.16 -11.60 9.94
C ASP A 87 2.21 -10.51 10.25
N GLY A 88 1.79 -9.26 10.45
CA GLY A 88 2.70 -8.13 10.73
C GLY A 88 3.17 -7.37 9.50
N GLY A 89 2.89 -7.84 8.28
CA GLY A 89 3.27 -7.16 7.05
C GLY A 89 2.18 -6.28 6.44
N TRP A 90 2.47 -5.76 5.24
CA TRP A 90 1.52 -5.08 4.36
C TRP A 90 1.67 -5.59 2.93
N GLY A 91 0.55 -5.66 2.21
CA GLY A 91 0.50 -5.94 0.78
C GLY A 91 0.34 -4.68 -0.07
N ASP A 92 0.29 -4.85 -1.39
CA ASP A 92 0.18 -3.72 -2.34
C ASP A 92 -1.17 -2.99 -2.25
N THR A 93 -2.20 -3.68 -1.75
CA THR A 93 -3.53 -3.15 -1.44
C THR A 93 -4.00 -3.71 -0.09
N LEU A 94 -5.12 -3.21 0.42
CA LEU A 94 -5.75 -3.74 1.65
C LEU A 94 -6.18 -5.21 1.57
N LEU A 95 -6.36 -5.75 0.36
CA LEU A 95 -6.75 -7.15 0.15
C LEU A 95 -5.57 -8.03 -0.27
N SER A 96 -4.39 -7.45 -0.44
CA SER A 96 -3.20 -8.17 -0.85
C SER A 96 -2.56 -8.87 0.34
N LEU A 97 -2.04 -10.07 0.10
CA LEU A 97 -1.10 -10.71 1.03
C LEU A 97 0.13 -9.81 1.25
N SER A 98 0.70 -9.92 2.44
CA SER A 98 1.90 -9.19 2.80
C SER A 98 3.08 -9.52 1.88
N ASN A 99 3.88 -8.51 1.55
CA ASN A 99 5.11 -8.70 0.78
C ASN A 99 6.27 -7.87 1.33
N ILE A 100 7.49 -8.32 1.02
CA ILE A 100 8.72 -7.74 1.56
C ILE A 100 8.90 -6.27 1.15
N SER A 101 8.57 -5.91 -0.09
CA SER A 101 8.76 -4.56 -0.63
C SER A 101 7.93 -3.53 0.11
N THR A 102 6.62 -3.78 0.20
CA THR A 102 5.69 -2.86 0.86
C THR A 102 5.92 -2.83 2.35
N THR A 103 6.19 -3.97 2.98
CA THR A 103 6.47 -4.02 4.42
C THR A 103 7.74 -3.26 4.79
N MET A 104 8.81 -3.34 3.98
CA MET A 104 10.05 -2.58 4.23
C MET A 104 9.83 -1.07 4.13
N LEU A 105 9.05 -0.59 3.15
CA LEU A 105 8.70 0.82 3.03
C LEU A 105 7.90 1.32 4.23
N VAL A 106 6.84 0.58 4.61
CA VAL A 106 6.00 0.93 5.75
C VAL A 106 6.81 0.90 7.05
N HIS A 107 7.61 -0.15 7.27
CA HIS A 107 8.49 -0.26 8.44
C HIS A 107 9.45 0.92 8.53
N ALA A 108 10.10 1.33 7.42
CA ALA A 108 10.99 2.48 7.42
C ALA A 108 10.25 3.79 7.81
N THR A 109 9.03 3.99 7.31
CA THR A 109 8.19 5.14 7.67
C THR A 109 7.82 5.16 9.15
N LEU A 110 7.36 4.03 9.69
CA LEU A 110 7.01 3.92 11.10
C LEU A 110 8.24 4.01 12.01
N HIS A 111 9.37 3.46 11.59
CA HIS A 111 10.62 3.54 12.32
C HIS A 111 11.16 4.98 12.39
N LEU A 112 11.05 5.75 11.31
CA LEU A 112 11.35 7.19 11.33
C LEU A 112 10.50 7.91 12.38
N GLU A 113 9.19 7.62 12.44
CA GLU A 113 8.32 8.21 13.46
C GLU A 113 8.73 7.79 14.87
N LEU A 114 9.06 6.52 15.07
CA LEU A 114 9.48 5.99 16.37
C LEU A 114 10.78 6.66 16.87
N GLN A 115 11.71 6.96 15.97
CA GLN A 115 13.00 7.59 16.31
C GLN A 115 12.90 9.10 16.48
N ALA A 116 12.19 9.79 15.58
CA ALA A 116 12.19 11.24 15.51
C ALA A 116 10.91 11.90 16.06
N ASN A 117 9.87 11.12 16.36
CA ASN A 117 8.58 11.57 16.88
C ASN A 117 8.02 12.78 16.10
N VAL A 118 8.08 12.71 14.76
CA VAL A 118 7.78 13.84 13.87
C VAL A 118 6.31 14.22 13.97
N CYS A 119 5.43 13.23 13.93
CA CYS A 119 3.99 13.40 13.94
C CYS A 119 3.39 13.27 15.33
N GLY A 120 4.15 12.85 16.35
CA GLY A 120 3.62 12.67 17.70
C GLY A 120 2.67 11.49 17.80
N ALA A 121 2.94 10.39 17.09
CA ALA A 121 2.13 9.17 17.16
C ALA A 121 2.19 8.53 18.56
N GLU A 122 1.16 7.75 18.91
CA GLU A 122 1.12 7.03 20.19
C GLU A 122 2.20 5.94 20.22
N GLN A 123 3.11 6.04 21.18
CA GLN A 123 4.38 5.32 21.16
C GLN A 123 4.23 3.82 21.43
N THR A 124 3.30 3.41 22.27
CA THR A 124 3.10 2.00 22.64
C THR A 124 2.63 1.20 21.43
N ARG A 125 1.57 1.69 20.77
CA ARG A 125 1.01 1.08 19.56
C ARG A 125 1.99 1.12 18.41
N LEU A 126 2.69 2.25 18.23
CA LEU A 126 3.70 2.38 17.19
C LEU A 126 4.81 1.34 17.34
N LEU A 127 5.34 1.17 18.56
CA LEU A 127 6.37 0.18 18.86
C LEU A 127 5.91 -1.25 18.56
N GLU A 128 4.67 -1.60 18.95
CA GLU A 128 4.08 -2.91 18.66
C GLU A 128 4.02 -3.19 17.15
N VAL A 129 3.51 -2.22 16.38
CA VAL A 129 3.38 -2.35 14.92
C VAL A 129 4.75 -2.46 14.25
N VAL A 130 5.74 -1.66 14.68
CA VAL A 130 7.11 -1.69 14.16
C VAL A 130 7.78 -3.04 14.43
N GLU A 131 7.69 -3.59 15.64
CA GLU A 131 8.32 -4.88 15.95
C GLU A 131 7.67 -6.06 15.20
N ARG A 132 6.34 -6.03 15.00
CA ARG A 132 5.66 -7.03 14.16
C ARG A 132 6.09 -6.96 12.70
N ALA A 133 6.26 -5.75 12.17
CA ALA A 133 6.76 -5.53 10.81
C ALA A 133 8.20 -6.00 10.64
N LYS A 134 9.05 -5.74 11.62
CA LYS A 134 10.43 -6.21 11.67
C LYS A 134 10.52 -7.73 11.71
N ALA A 135 9.67 -8.39 12.49
CA ALA A 135 9.57 -9.85 12.53
C ALA A 135 9.19 -10.41 11.14
N PHE A 136 8.17 -9.84 10.49
CA PHE A 136 7.80 -10.22 9.12
C PHE A 136 8.97 -10.07 8.14
N ILE A 137 9.70 -8.94 8.19
CA ILE A 137 10.86 -8.69 7.31
C ILE A 137 11.96 -9.73 7.53
N ALA A 138 12.22 -10.10 8.78
CA ALA A 138 13.20 -11.13 9.12
C ALA A 138 12.79 -12.50 8.58
N ASP A 139 11.54 -12.91 8.82
CA ASP A 139 11.00 -14.20 8.36
C ASP A 139 10.95 -14.29 6.83
N ALA A 140 10.68 -13.17 6.15
CA ALA A 140 10.67 -13.09 4.69
C ALA A 140 12.08 -13.09 4.07
N GLY A 141 13.16 -13.04 4.87
CA GLY A 141 14.55 -13.09 4.40
C GLY A 141 15.21 -11.73 4.14
N GLY A 142 14.61 -10.63 4.59
CA GLY A 142 15.20 -9.30 4.62
C GLY A 142 15.69 -8.74 3.27
N VAL A 143 16.80 -8.01 3.31
CA VAL A 143 17.41 -7.38 2.13
C VAL A 143 17.76 -8.39 1.02
N PRO A 144 18.34 -9.58 1.31
CA PRO A 144 18.57 -10.60 0.30
C PRO A 144 17.29 -11.02 -0.43
N ALA A 145 16.17 -11.19 0.28
CA ALA A 145 14.90 -11.54 -0.34
C ALA A 145 14.34 -10.42 -1.22
N LEU A 146 14.49 -9.15 -0.80
CA LEU A 146 14.13 -8.00 -1.62
C LEU A 146 14.96 -7.96 -2.92
N ILE A 147 16.28 -8.16 -2.83
CA ILE A 147 17.17 -8.18 -4.00
C ILE A 147 16.81 -9.34 -4.91
N ALA A 148 16.58 -10.53 -4.36
CA ALA A 148 16.18 -11.71 -5.13
C ALA A 148 14.85 -11.50 -5.87
N ARG A 149 13.88 -10.79 -5.27
CA ARG A 149 12.58 -10.50 -5.88
C ARG A 149 12.68 -9.68 -7.17
N TYR A 150 13.59 -8.70 -7.21
CA TYR A 150 13.74 -7.79 -8.36
C TYR A 150 14.92 -8.16 -9.27
N GLY A 151 15.85 -8.97 -8.80
CA GLY A 151 16.97 -9.49 -9.57
C GLY A 151 17.91 -8.39 -10.05
N GLN A 152 18.20 -8.38 -11.35
CA GLN A 152 19.08 -7.37 -11.95
C GLN A 152 18.39 -6.03 -12.17
N ASP A 153 17.05 -6.02 -12.22
CA ASP A 153 16.28 -4.78 -12.30
C ASP A 153 16.21 -4.14 -10.91
N ARG A 154 16.96 -3.05 -10.75
CA ARG A 154 17.07 -2.34 -9.47
C ARG A 154 16.08 -1.18 -9.32
N THR A 155 15.14 -1.03 -10.27
CA THR A 155 14.17 0.08 -10.30
C THR A 155 13.40 0.21 -9.00
N PHE A 156 13.04 -0.91 -8.36
CA PHE A 156 12.30 -0.90 -7.10
C PHE A 156 13.17 -1.16 -5.88
N SER A 157 14.15 -2.06 -5.95
CA SER A 157 14.96 -2.42 -4.79
C SER A 157 15.80 -1.24 -4.28
N VAL A 158 16.36 -0.41 -5.17
CA VAL A 158 17.20 0.73 -4.76
C VAL A 158 16.40 1.79 -4.02
N PRO A 159 15.27 2.33 -4.54
CA PRO A 159 14.48 3.31 -3.80
C PRO A 159 13.97 2.79 -2.44
N ILE A 160 13.56 1.51 -2.36
CA ILE A 160 13.12 0.89 -1.11
C ILE A 160 14.26 0.89 -0.08
N LEU A 161 15.44 0.40 -0.48
CA LEU A 161 16.61 0.35 0.40
C LEU A 161 17.10 1.75 0.79
N THR A 162 17.01 2.72 -0.12
CA THR A 162 17.29 4.12 0.19
C THR A 162 16.36 4.64 1.28
N GLN A 163 15.05 4.40 1.18
CA GLN A 163 14.11 4.80 2.24
C GLN A 163 14.40 4.11 3.57
N CYS A 164 14.80 2.83 3.56
CA CYS A 164 15.20 2.12 4.79
C CYS A 164 16.49 2.66 5.43
N ALA A 165 17.36 3.31 4.67
CA ALA A 165 18.64 3.84 5.14
C ALA A 165 18.57 5.30 5.63
N LEU A 166 17.47 6.01 5.35
CA LEU A 166 17.25 7.43 5.65
C LEU A 166 16.49 7.66 6.96
#